data_AF-A0A8H6GHE7-F1
#
_entry.id   AF-A0A8H6GHE7-F1
#
_cell.length_a   1.000
_cell.length_b   1.000
_cell.length_c   1.000
_cell.angle_alpha   90.00
_cell.angle_beta   90.00
_cell.angle_gamma   90.00
#
_symmetry.space_group_name_H-M   'P 1'
#
loop_
_entity.id
_entity.type
_entity.pdbx_description
1 polymer ?
#
loop_
_entity_poly.entity_id
_entity_poly.type
_entity_poly.pdbx_seq_one_letter_code
_entity_poly.pdbx_strand_id
1 'polypeptide(L)'
;MDLVIYYNDSIDSDNLAAASALFNATYQRSNTRVLWILEPRQVRFGLSMAKADMDRCKDLISQYFPSQKDLSKCLLNGSLKKEDIDVIPDLTLGDREILEKAVKAKYGPVEDAVLHARLSALDLASCLAEWSNNGQNEVLVDYESLSDVENPVNLHVHHHEELPSRSAQEVRAYNSILGEVGDSDSRAVKMRDWYDMCIRRLENNTCTSNTTVEPLVLGNLGTCDISANRFSDQFNIALNQQAAKIVLSRHAEFAEFTVVPSHTVQSIEYSALGLKHAGGQCMEKRILGFNCHQEPVKIVTNQVSIEGQYSD
;
A
#
# COMPACT_ATOMS: atom_id res chain seq x y z
N MET A 1 -4.73 -22.77 -22.73
CA MET A 1 -4.62 -21.38 -22.28
C MET A 1 -4.50 -21.43 -20.77
N ASP A 2 -3.32 -21.10 -20.28
CA ASP A 2 -2.99 -21.10 -18.86
C ASP A 2 -3.43 -19.76 -18.29
N LEU A 3 -4.21 -19.80 -17.21
CA LEU A 3 -4.63 -18.61 -16.48
C LEU A 3 -3.74 -18.46 -15.25
N VAL A 4 -3.07 -17.32 -15.13
CA VAL A 4 -2.34 -16.95 -13.93
C VAL A 4 -3.06 -15.77 -13.27
N ILE A 5 -3.30 -15.87 -11.97
CA ILE A 5 -3.92 -14.80 -11.19
C ILE A 5 -2.85 -14.23 -10.26
N TYR A 6 -2.58 -12.93 -10.41
CA TYR A 6 -1.82 -12.15 -9.46
C TYR A 6 -2.82 -11.37 -8.62
N TYR A 7 -2.94 -11.67 -7.33
CA TYR A 7 -3.86 -11.01 -6.40
C TYR A 7 -3.06 -10.43 -5.25
N ASN A 8 -2.93 -9.10 -5.20
CA ASN A 8 -2.07 -8.42 -4.23
C ASN A 8 -2.35 -6.90 -4.21
N ASP A 9 -2.07 -6.23 -3.09
CA ASP A 9 -2.27 -4.77 -2.97
C ASP A 9 -1.25 -3.91 -3.75
N SER A 10 -0.14 -4.49 -4.21
CA SER A 10 0.92 -3.88 -5.05
C SER A 10 1.51 -2.57 -4.52
N ILE A 11 1.43 -2.39 -3.21
CA ILE A 11 1.78 -1.15 -2.54
C ILE A 11 3.27 -1.08 -2.22
N ASP A 12 3.83 -2.20 -1.78
CA ASP A 12 5.20 -2.26 -1.28
C ASP A 12 6.16 -2.68 -2.41
N SER A 13 7.47 -2.44 -2.21
CA SER A 13 8.49 -2.73 -3.23
C SER A 13 8.60 -4.20 -3.60
N ASP A 14 8.39 -5.09 -2.64
CA ASP A 14 8.43 -6.54 -2.81
C ASP A 14 7.21 -7.05 -3.59
N ASN A 15 6.04 -6.49 -3.34
CA ASN A 15 4.83 -6.75 -4.11
C ASN A 15 5.03 -6.34 -5.59
N LEU A 16 5.54 -5.12 -5.84
CA LEU A 16 5.84 -4.71 -7.22
C LEU A 16 6.94 -5.58 -7.85
N ALA A 17 7.91 -6.06 -7.07
CA ALA A 17 8.97 -6.94 -7.57
C ALA A 17 8.41 -8.31 -7.96
N ALA A 18 7.48 -8.86 -7.18
CA ALA A 18 6.75 -10.07 -7.52
C ALA A 18 5.94 -9.89 -8.82
N ALA A 19 5.26 -8.74 -8.98
CA ALA A 19 4.56 -8.42 -10.22
C ALA A 19 5.51 -8.35 -11.43
N SER A 20 6.67 -7.68 -11.28
CA SER A 20 7.70 -7.61 -12.32
C SER A 20 8.26 -8.98 -12.69
N ALA A 21 8.56 -9.83 -11.69
CA ALA A 21 9.04 -11.18 -11.92
C ALA A 21 8.01 -12.05 -12.66
N LEU A 22 6.75 -11.97 -12.25
CA LEU A 22 5.65 -12.67 -12.94
C LEU A 22 5.52 -12.17 -14.38
N PHE A 23 5.50 -10.85 -14.58
CA PHE A 23 5.42 -10.25 -15.91
C PHE A 23 6.54 -10.79 -16.81
N ASN A 24 7.80 -10.73 -16.35
CA ASN A 24 8.96 -11.23 -17.09
C ASN A 24 8.85 -12.74 -17.44
N ALA A 25 8.25 -13.54 -16.55
CA ALA A 25 8.05 -14.97 -16.79
C ALA A 25 6.95 -15.28 -17.82
N THR A 26 5.94 -14.40 -17.96
CA THR A 26 4.72 -14.69 -18.73
C THR A 26 4.53 -13.85 -19.99
N TYR A 27 5.10 -12.65 -20.09
CA TYR A 27 4.71 -11.67 -21.14
C TYR A 27 4.96 -12.14 -22.57
N GLN A 28 5.93 -13.04 -22.79
CA GLN A 28 6.21 -13.64 -24.11
C GLN A 28 5.42 -14.92 -24.38
N ARG A 29 4.68 -15.45 -23.41
CA ARG A 29 3.96 -16.72 -23.51
C ARG A 29 2.57 -16.51 -24.12
N SER A 30 2.43 -16.77 -25.41
CA SER A 30 1.17 -16.59 -26.15
C SER A 30 0.00 -17.46 -25.64
N ASN A 31 0.26 -18.55 -24.92
CA ASN A 31 -0.77 -19.41 -24.34
C ASN A 31 -1.07 -19.09 -22.86
N THR A 32 -0.51 -18.01 -22.31
CA THR A 32 -0.72 -17.59 -20.91
C THR A 32 -1.46 -16.25 -20.86
N ARG A 33 -2.53 -16.18 -20.08
CA ARG A 33 -3.17 -14.91 -19.70
C ARG A 33 -2.93 -14.67 -18.22
N VAL A 34 -2.53 -13.45 -17.90
CA VAL A 34 -2.40 -12.99 -16.51
C VAL A 34 -3.56 -12.07 -16.19
N LEU A 35 -4.24 -12.33 -15.08
CA LEU A 35 -5.17 -11.38 -14.46
C LEU A 35 -4.44 -10.70 -13.31
N TRP A 36 -4.31 -9.38 -13.40
CA TRP A 36 -3.72 -8.55 -12.35
C TRP A 36 -4.86 -8.00 -11.50
N ILE A 37 -5.03 -8.52 -10.29
CA ILE A 37 -6.09 -8.12 -9.39
C ILE A 37 -5.46 -7.37 -8.21
N LEU A 38 -5.86 -6.12 -8.04
CA LEU A 38 -5.46 -5.29 -6.91
C LEU A 38 -6.40 -5.56 -5.72
N GLU A 39 -5.81 -5.96 -4.60
CA GLU A 39 -6.49 -6.00 -3.30
C GLU A 39 -6.49 -4.60 -2.68
N PRO A 40 -7.64 -3.96 -2.45
CA PRO A 40 -7.69 -2.63 -1.87
C PRO A 40 -7.42 -2.65 -0.36
N ARG A 41 -6.88 -1.55 0.16
CA ARG A 41 -6.71 -1.33 1.61
C ARG A 41 -7.74 -0.33 2.14
N GLN A 42 -8.13 -0.50 3.41
CA GLN A 42 -8.86 0.55 4.12
C GLN A 42 -7.95 1.76 4.30
N VAL A 43 -8.47 2.99 4.18
CA VAL A 43 -7.66 4.20 4.41
C VAL A 43 -8.50 5.25 5.12
N ARG A 44 -7.86 6.34 5.53
CA ARG A 44 -8.56 7.53 6.01
C ARG A 44 -7.77 8.77 5.67
N PHE A 45 -8.33 9.60 4.80
CA PHE A 45 -7.64 10.80 4.36
C PHE A 45 -7.54 11.85 5.47
N GLY A 46 -6.47 12.64 5.41
CA GLY A 46 -6.20 13.72 6.36
C GLY A 46 -5.65 13.29 7.73
N LEU A 47 -5.41 11.98 7.97
CA LEU A 47 -4.89 11.51 9.27
C LEU A 47 -3.36 11.52 9.39
N SER A 48 -2.63 11.46 8.27
CA SER A 48 -1.18 11.25 8.27
C SER A 48 -0.43 12.29 9.11
N MET A 49 0.51 11.82 9.91
CA MET A 49 1.38 12.69 10.71
C MET A 49 2.48 13.33 9.87
N ALA A 50 2.73 14.62 10.14
CA ALA A 50 4.00 15.22 9.73
C ALA A 50 5.16 14.60 10.51
N LYS A 51 6.38 14.67 9.97
CA LYS A 51 7.58 14.11 10.62
C LYS A 51 7.79 14.64 12.05
N ALA A 52 7.59 15.94 12.25
CA ALA A 52 7.72 16.57 13.57
C ALA A 52 6.72 16.01 14.60
N ASP A 53 5.48 15.75 14.18
CA ASP A 53 4.48 15.11 15.04
C ASP A 53 4.87 13.67 15.38
N MET A 54 5.38 12.92 14.40
CA MET A 54 5.83 11.54 14.61
C MET A 54 7.01 11.48 15.58
N ASP A 55 8.00 12.35 15.42
CA ASP A 55 9.16 12.43 16.31
C ASP A 55 8.73 12.83 17.73
N ARG A 56 7.87 13.84 17.87
CA ARG A 56 7.30 14.23 19.17
C ARG A 56 6.48 13.10 19.80
N CYS A 57 5.71 12.37 19.00
CA CYS A 57 4.94 11.23 19.48
C CYS A 57 5.85 10.12 20.02
N LYS A 58 6.96 9.81 19.34
CA LYS A 58 7.96 8.86 19.84
C LYS A 58 8.57 9.29 21.18
N ASP A 59 8.89 10.58 21.34
CA ASP A 59 9.40 11.11 22.60
C ASP A 59 8.38 10.94 23.74
N LEU A 60 7.11 11.24 23.47
CA LEU A 60 6.02 11.07 24.45
C LEU A 60 5.80 9.59 24.80
N ILE A 61 5.87 8.68 23.82
CA ILE A 61 5.78 7.23 24.08
C ILE A 61 6.94 6.78 24.97
N SER A 62 8.17 7.21 24.67
CA SER A 62 9.35 6.89 25.49
C SER A 62 9.21 7.37 26.93
N GLN A 63 8.65 8.57 27.12
CA GLN A 63 8.46 9.18 28.43
C GLN A 63 7.38 8.48 29.27
N TYR A 64 6.21 8.20 28.68
CA TYR A 64 5.03 7.75 29.43
C TYR A 64 4.77 6.23 29.34
N PHE A 65 5.36 5.55 28.36
CA PHE A 65 5.20 4.10 28.13
C PHE A 65 6.56 3.39 28.03
N PRO A 66 7.39 3.41 29.09
CA PRO A 66 8.75 2.88 29.06
C PRO A 66 8.83 1.36 28.80
N SER A 67 7.71 0.63 28.91
CA SER A 67 7.63 -0.78 28.53
C SER A 67 7.69 -1.02 27.01
N GLN A 68 7.42 0.00 26.19
CA GLN A 68 7.50 -0.08 24.74
C GLN A 68 8.96 0.00 24.29
N LYS A 69 9.52 -1.15 23.88
CA LYS A 69 10.93 -1.23 23.46
C LYS A 69 11.17 -0.71 22.05
N ASP A 70 10.19 -0.88 21.17
CA ASP A 70 10.26 -0.44 19.77
C ASP A 70 9.16 0.60 19.53
N LEU A 71 9.55 1.87 19.59
CA LEU A 71 8.65 3.02 19.46
C LEU A 71 8.05 3.10 18.05
N SER A 72 8.84 2.74 17.03
CA SER A 72 8.39 2.72 15.63
C SER A 72 7.32 1.64 15.43
N LYS A 73 7.54 0.45 15.97
CA LYS A 73 6.55 -0.64 15.92
C LYS A 73 5.31 -0.32 16.76
N CYS A 74 5.47 0.31 17.92
CA CYS A 74 4.36 0.77 18.75
C CYS A 74 3.44 1.71 17.96
N LEU A 75 4.02 2.69 17.27
CA LEU A 75 3.30 3.61 16.39
C LEU A 75 2.68 2.90 15.19
N LEU A 76 3.45 2.08 14.48
CA LEU A 76 3.02 1.35 13.29
C LEU A 76 1.81 0.46 13.56
N ASN A 77 1.79 -0.21 14.71
CA ASN A 77 0.69 -1.10 15.08
C ASN A 77 -0.48 -0.34 15.76
N GLY A 78 -0.29 0.92 16.14
CA GLY A 78 -1.24 1.67 16.95
C GLY A 78 -1.49 1.01 18.31
N SER A 79 -0.41 0.59 18.97
CA SER A 79 -0.47 -0.35 20.12
C SER A 79 -0.97 0.29 21.43
N LEU A 80 -1.07 1.62 21.48
CA LEU A 80 -1.58 2.32 22.66
C LEU A 80 -3.10 2.34 22.67
N LYS A 81 -3.67 2.41 23.87
CA LYS A 81 -5.11 2.59 24.07
C LYS A 81 -5.39 3.98 24.61
N LYS A 82 -6.55 4.52 24.27
CA LYS A 82 -6.96 5.86 24.69
C LYS A 82 -7.06 5.96 26.21
N GLU A 83 -7.55 4.89 26.85
CA GLU A 83 -7.70 4.82 28.31
C GLU A 83 -6.35 4.94 29.04
N ASP A 84 -5.28 4.39 28.44
CA ASP A 84 -3.94 4.47 29.01
C ASP A 84 -3.34 5.89 28.88
N ILE A 85 -3.78 6.68 27.90
CA ILE A 85 -3.40 8.09 27.71
C ILE A 85 -4.21 9.01 28.63
N ASP A 86 -5.49 8.69 28.86
CA ASP A 86 -6.41 9.47 29.69
C ASP A 86 -5.99 9.55 31.17
N VAL A 87 -5.25 8.54 31.66
CA VAL A 87 -4.76 8.50 33.05
C VAL A 87 -3.43 9.24 33.27
N ILE A 88 -2.78 9.76 32.23
CA ILE A 88 -1.51 10.47 32.36
C ILE A 88 -1.76 11.85 33.01
N PRO A 89 -1.19 12.12 34.21
CA PRO A 89 -1.34 13.40 34.88
C PRO A 89 -0.56 14.51 34.15
N ASP A 90 -1.07 15.74 34.21
CA ASP A 90 -0.39 16.96 33.76
C ASP A 90 0.06 16.97 32.28
N LEU A 91 -0.51 16.12 31.43
CA LEU A 91 -0.26 16.12 29.99
C LEU A 91 -0.90 17.36 29.35
N THR A 92 -0.10 18.15 28.62
CA THR A 92 -0.60 19.31 27.89
C THR A 92 -1.61 18.88 26.83
N LEU A 93 -2.56 19.76 26.47
CA LEU A 93 -3.56 19.46 25.44
C LEU A 93 -2.91 19.07 24.11
N GLY A 94 -1.86 19.80 23.69
CA GLY A 94 -1.14 19.51 22.45
C GLY A 94 -0.38 18.18 22.48
N ASP A 95 0.26 17.84 23.60
CA ASP A 95 0.93 16.53 23.73
C ASP A 95 -0.08 15.38 23.77
N ARG A 96 -1.25 15.60 24.38
CA ARG A 96 -2.36 14.64 24.35
C ARG A 96 -2.82 14.40 22.92
N GLU A 97 -3.07 15.45 22.15
CA GLU A 97 -3.48 15.34 20.75
C GLU A 97 -2.43 14.61 19.88
N ILE A 98 -1.13 14.81 20.14
CA ILE A 98 -0.07 14.09 19.44
C ILE A 98 -0.01 12.62 19.86
N LEU A 99 -0.08 12.34 21.16
CA LEU A 99 0.00 10.98 21.70
C LEU A 99 -1.21 10.13 21.32
N GLU A 100 -2.40 10.72 21.21
CA GLU A 100 -3.60 10.03 20.73
C GLU A 100 -3.45 9.50 19.29
N LYS A 101 -2.55 10.06 18.46
CA LYS A 101 -2.25 9.52 17.12
C LYS A 101 -1.52 8.18 17.15
N ALA A 102 -0.99 7.75 18.31
CA ALA A 102 -0.45 6.41 18.52
C ALA A 102 -1.53 5.35 18.81
N VAL A 103 -2.78 5.76 18.97
CA VAL A 103 -3.93 4.85 19.05
C VAL A 103 -4.39 4.55 17.62
N LYS A 104 -4.69 3.28 17.33
CA LYS A 104 -5.18 2.88 16.01
C LYS A 104 -6.49 3.59 15.66
N ALA A 105 -6.45 4.44 14.64
CA ALA A 105 -7.64 5.16 14.17
C ALA A 105 -8.67 4.24 13.52
N LYS A 106 -9.94 4.67 13.55
CA LYS A 106 -10.99 4.07 12.71
C LYS A 106 -10.77 4.42 11.25
N TYR A 107 -11.17 3.51 10.37
CA TYR A 107 -11.16 3.71 8.92
C TYR A 107 -12.01 4.92 8.51
N GLY A 108 -11.66 5.47 7.36
CA GLY A 108 -12.43 6.53 6.71
C GLY A 108 -13.70 5.98 6.08
N PRO A 109 -14.47 6.86 5.42
CA PRO A 109 -15.56 6.43 4.57
C PRO A 109 -15.02 5.58 3.39
N VAL A 110 -15.83 4.64 2.90
CA VAL A 110 -15.43 3.67 1.86
C VAL A 110 -14.95 4.36 0.59
N GLU A 111 -15.47 5.54 0.29
CA GLU A 111 -15.07 6.36 -0.85
C GLU A 111 -13.57 6.71 -0.84
N ASP A 112 -12.96 6.92 0.35
CA ASP A 112 -11.52 7.17 0.45
C ASP A 112 -10.73 5.93 -0.01
N ALA A 113 -11.17 4.74 0.42
CA ALA A 113 -10.55 3.47 0.06
C ALA A 113 -10.72 3.15 -1.44
N VAL A 114 -11.88 3.49 -2.02
CA VAL A 114 -12.14 3.35 -3.46
C VAL A 114 -11.20 4.24 -4.27
N LEU A 115 -11.05 5.51 -3.89
CA LEU A 115 -10.14 6.45 -4.57
C LEU A 115 -8.69 5.98 -4.47
N HIS A 116 -8.27 5.53 -3.29
CA HIS A 116 -6.94 4.99 -3.06
C HIS A 116 -6.67 3.75 -3.93
N ALA A 117 -7.56 2.77 -3.90
CA ALA A 117 -7.42 1.56 -4.69
C ALA A 117 -7.39 1.84 -6.20
N ARG A 118 -8.25 2.74 -6.69
CA ARG A 118 -8.27 3.15 -8.10
C ARG A 118 -6.93 3.78 -8.52
N LEU A 119 -6.39 4.67 -7.69
CA LEU A 119 -5.12 5.33 -7.98
C LEU A 119 -3.96 4.32 -7.98
N SER A 120 -3.89 3.43 -6.99
CA SER A 120 -2.88 2.37 -6.93
C SER A 120 -2.99 1.38 -8.09
N ALA A 121 -4.20 1.08 -8.57
CA ALA A 121 -4.39 0.22 -9.74
C ALA A 121 -3.89 0.90 -11.03
N LEU A 122 -4.11 2.22 -11.17
CA LEU A 122 -3.57 3.01 -12.28
C LEU A 122 -2.04 3.10 -12.22
N ASP A 123 -1.46 3.08 -11.02
CA ASP A 123 -0.02 2.98 -10.82
C ASP A 123 0.55 1.65 -11.31
N LEU A 124 -0.07 0.53 -10.94
CA LEU A 124 0.30 -0.78 -11.46
C LEU A 124 0.13 -0.85 -12.98
N ALA A 125 -0.98 -0.34 -13.50
CA ALA A 125 -1.24 -0.25 -14.94
C ALA A 125 -0.15 0.53 -15.68
N SER A 126 0.34 1.64 -15.10
CA SER A 126 1.44 2.42 -15.66
C SER A 126 2.74 1.62 -15.72
N CYS A 127 3.03 0.81 -14.68
CA CYS A 127 4.18 -0.09 -14.67
C CYS A 127 4.08 -1.17 -15.76
N LEU A 128 2.91 -1.83 -15.86
CA LEU A 128 2.67 -2.86 -16.88
C LEU A 128 2.77 -2.29 -18.30
N ALA A 129 2.24 -1.09 -18.52
CA ALA A 129 2.39 -0.39 -19.79
C ALA A 129 3.87 -0.09 -20.10
N GLU A 130 4.66 0.38 -19.13
CA GLU A 130 6.11 0.58 -19.31
C GLU A 130 6.82 -0.73 -19.70
N TRP A 131 6.60 -1.80 -18.93
CA TRP A 131 7.27 -3.09 -19.16
C TRP A 131 6.86 -3.77 -20.46
N SER A 132 5.63 -3.54 -20.93
CA SER A 132 5.09 -4.11 -22.16
C SER A 132 5.25 -3.22 -23.40
N ASN A 133 5.90 -2.05 -23.26
CA ASN A 133 5.95 -1.03 -24.31
C ASN A 133 4.55 -0.64 -24.83
N ASN A 134 3.66 -0.31 -23.88
CA ASN A 134 2.24 -0.04 -24.04
C ASN A 134 1.48 -1.18 -24.74
N GLY A 135 1.77 -2.43 -24.35
CA GLY A 135 1.00 -3.61 -24.75
C GLY A 135 -0.38 -3.65 -24.10
N GLN A 136 -1.19 -4.64 -24.50
CA GLN A 136 -2.51 -4.85 -23.89
C GLN A 136 -2.36 -5.47 -22.49
N ASN A 137 -2.91 -4.79 -21.48
CA ASN A 137 -2.95 -5.29 -20.11
C ASN A 137 -4.33 -5.01 -19.48
N GLU A 138 -4.71 -5.84 -18.51
CA GLU A 138 -5.97 -5.73 -17.78
C GLU A 138 -5.67 -5.78 -16.28
N VAL A 139 -6.02 -4.72 -15.57
CA VAL A 139 -5.95 -4.62 -14.11
C VAL A 139 -7.36 -4.56 -13.57
N LEU A 140 -7.67 -5.44 -12.62
CA LEU A 140 -8.96 -5.51 -11.94
C LEU A 140 -8.80 -5.05 -10.49
N VAL A 141 -9.83 -4.45 -9.91
CA VAL A 141 -9.82 -4.01 -8.50
C VAL A 141 -10.94 -4.71 -7.73
N ASP A 142 -10.57 -5.44 -6.68
CA ASP A 142 -11.51 -6.18 -5.84
C ASP A 142 -12.17 -5.28 -4.79
N TYR A 143 -13.06 -4.39 -5.21
CA TYR A 143 -13.77 -3.50 -4.28
C TYR A 143 -14.70 -4.25 -3.32
N GLU A 144 -15.14 -5.47 -3.66
CA GLU A 144 -16.03 -6.26 -2.78
C GLU A 144 -15.30 -6.67 -1.50
N SER A 145 -14.00 -6.96 -1.59
CA SER A 145 -13.17 -7.31 -0.42
C SER A 145 -13.04 -6.19 0.62
N LEU A 146 -13.29 -4.91 0.27
CA LEU A 146 -13.13 -3.77 1.20
C LEU A 146 -13.90 -3.95 2.50
N SER A 147 -15.07 -4.60 2.45
CA SER A 147 -15.90 -4.83 3.63
C SER A 147 -15.29 -5.79 4.65
N ASP A 148 -14.37 -6.65 4.20
CA ASP A 148 -13.71 -7.69 5.00
C ASP A 148 -12.24 -7.34 5.33
N VAL A 149 -11.67 -6.33 4.68
CA VAL A 149 -10.27 -5.93 4.87
C VAL A 149 -10.08 -5.19 6.20
N GLU A 150 -9.18 -5.74 7.02
CA GLU A 150 -8.69 -5.07 8.23
C GLU A 150 -7.23 -4.67 8.07
N ASN A 151 -6.96 -3.36 7.95
CA ASN A 151 -5.58 -2.89 7.95
C ASN A 151 -4.90 -3.22 9.29
N PRO A 152 -3.76 -3.92 9.29
CA PRO A 152 -3.04 -4.24 10.51
C PRO A 152 -2.27 -3.04 11.07
N VAL A 153 -2.05 -2.00 10.26
CA VAL A 153 -1.26 -0.80 10.58
C VAL A 153 -2.13 0.39 10.99
N ASN A 154 -1.54 1.30 11.76
CA ASN A 154 -2.11 2.56 12.18
C ASN A 154 -2.08 3.58 11.04
N LEU A 155 -3.24 4.07 10.62
CA LEU A 155 -3.39 5.00 9.50
C LEU A 155 -2.75 6.38 9.73
N HIS A 156 -2.44 6.76 10.96
CA HIS A 156 -1.69 7.98 11.24
C HIS A 156 -0.23 7.92 10.77
N VAL A 157 0.31 6.72 10.61
CA VAL A 157 1.69 6.46 10.15
C VAL A 157 1.75 5.65 8.86
N HIS A 158 0.60 5.28 8.33
CA HIS A 158 0.50 4.65 7.01
C HIS A 158 0.99 5.66 5.98
N HIS A 159 2.08 5.29 5.32
CA HIS A 159 2.89 6.21 4.52
C HIS A 159 2.32 6.38 3.11
N HIS A 160 2.85 7.40 2.44
CA HIS A 160 2.40 7.93 1.16
C HIS A 160 2.84 7.06 -0.02
N GLU A 161 2.39 5.82 -0.04
CA GLU A 161 2.81 4.76 -0.95
C GLU A 161 2.57 5.11 -2.43
N GLU A 162 1.61 5.98 -2.71
CA GLU A 162 1.27 6.48 -4.04
C GLU A 162 2.19 7.62 -4.52
N LEU A 163 2.80 8.37 -3.59
CA LEU A 163 3.55 9.60 -3.93
C LEU A 163 4.81 9.39 -4.78
N PRO A 164 5.60 8.31 -4.63
CA PRO A 164 6.73 8.07 -5.51
C PRO A 164 6.34 8.00 -7.00
N SER A 165 5.10 7.62 -7.32
CA SER A 165 4.57 7.56 -8.69
C SER A 165 3.92 8.87 -9.17
N ARG A 166 3.97 9.94 -8.38
CA ARG A 166 3.39 11.24 -8.71
C ARG A 166 4.42 12.17 -9.36
N SER A 167 3.93 13.27 -9.90
CA SER A 167 4.74 14.40 -10.35
C SER A 167 5.15 15.30 -9.17
N ALA A 168 6.21 16.10 -9.35
CA ALA A 168 6.64 17.07 -8.35
C ALA A 168 5.56 18.11 -7.98
N GLN A 169 4.61 18.39 -8.88
CA GLN A 169 3.49 19.28 -8.59
C GLN A 169 2.47 18.59 -7.69
N GLU A 170 2.08 17.36 -8.03
CA GLU A 170 1.14 16.56 -7.24
C GLU A 170 1.68 16.31 -5.82
N VAL A 171 2.95 15.94 -5.67
CA VAL A 171 3.58 15.75 -4.35
C VAL A 171 3.56 17.04 -3.52
N ARG A 172 3.83 18.20 -4.14
CA ARG A 172 3.79 19.49 -3.44
C ARG A 172 2.38 19.87 -3.02
N ALA A 173 1.38 19.62 -3.87
CA ALA A 173 -0.02 19.86 -3.54
C ALA A 173 -0.46 18.97 -2.37
N TYR A 174 -0.11 17.69 -2.39
CA TYR A 174 -0.36 16.75 -1.31
C TYR A 174 0.23 17.22 0.02
N ASN A 175 1.53 17.57 0.02
CA ASN A 175 2.21 18.06 1.22
C ASN A 175 1.62 19.38 1.73
N SER A 176 1.16 20.26 0.83
CA SER A 176 0.47 21.48 1.22
C SER A 176 -0.81 21.18 1.98
N ILE A 177 -1.60 20.19 1.55
CA ILE A 177 -2.84 19.77 2.23
C ILE A 177 -2.53 19.21 3.62
N LEU A 178 -1.50 18.36 3.75
CA LEU A 178 -1.12 17.79 5.04
C LEU A 178 -0.55 18.82 6.02
N GLY A 179 0.11 19.86 5.51
CA GLY A 179 0.68 20.95 6.32
C GLY A 179 -0.35 21.96 6.82
N GLU A 180 -1.62 21.86 6.41
CA GLU A 180 -2.67 22.75 6.92
C GLU A 180 -2.97 22.46 8.39
N VAL A 181 -2.89 23.52 9.21
CA VAL A 181 -3.22 23.47 10.63
C VAL A 181 -4.74 23.55 10.79
N GLY A 182 -5.33 22.49 11.33
CA GLY A 182 -6.78 22.45 11.64
C GLY A 182 -7.53 21.36 10.87
N ASP A 183 -8.54 20.82 11.55
CA ASP A 183 -9.58 19.88 11.13
C ASP A 183 -9.20 18.81 10.07
N SER A 184 -9.10 17.55 10.50
CA SER A 184 -8.90 16.40 9.62
C SER A 184 -9.95 16.30 8.52
N ASP A 185 -11.17 16.76 8.76
CA ASP A 185 -12.27 16.59 7.82
C ASP A 185 -12.11 17.53 6.61
N SER A 186 -11.69 18.78 6.84
CA SER A 186 -11.27 19.70 5.78
C SER A 186 -10.11 19.13 4.94
N ARG A 187 -9.09 18.56 5.59
CA ARG A 187 -7.96 17.91 4.88
C ARG A 187 -8.43 16.72 4.06
N ALA A 188 -9.36 15.92 4.58
CA ALA A 188 -9.91 14.77 3.86
C ALA A 188 -10.63 15.19 2.57
N VAL A 189 -11.42 16.26 2.58
CA VAL A 189 -12.08 16.79 1.37
C VAL A 189 -11.05 17.18 0.31
N LYS A 190 -10.06 17.99 0.69
CA LYS A 190 -8.99 18.41 -0.25
C LYS A 190 -8.17 17.23 -0.76
N MET A 191 -7.99 16.21 0.07
CA MET A 191 -7.29 14.99 -0.33
C MET A 191 -8.09 14.21 -1.36
N ARG A 192 -9.41 14.09 -1.23
CA ARG A 192 -10.27 13.48 -2.27
C ARG A 192 -10.13 14.20 -3.61
N ASP A 193 -10.19 15.54 -3.60
CA ASP A 193 -9.99 16.34 -4.81
C ASP A 193 -8.62 16.10 -5.45
N TRP A 194 -7.57 15.95 -4.63
CA TRP A 194 -6.23 15.61 -5.09
C TRP A 194 -6.18 14.22 -5.74
N TYR A 195 -6.79 13.21 -5.12
CA TYR A 195 -6.89 11.85 -5.67
C TYR A 195 -7.63 11.84 -7.01
N ASP A 196 -8.79 12.49 -7.08
CA ASP A 196 -9.58 12.62 -8.32
C ASP A 196 -8.78 13.26 -9.45
N MET A 197 -8.03 14.33 -9.15
CA MET A 197 -7.16 14.99 -10.12
C MET A 197 -6.08 14.03 -10.64
N CYS A 198 -5.41 13.31 -9.74
CA CYS A 198 -4.37 12.33 -10.11
C CYS A 198 -4.94 11.19 -10.97
N ILE A 199 -6.10 10.64 -10.59
CA ILE A 199 -6.81 9.58 -11.32
C ILE A 199 -7.14 10.07 -12.74
N ARG A 200 -7.79 11.24 -12.87
CA ARG A 200 -8.14 11.80 -14.19
C ARG A 200 -6.92 12.04 -15.06
N ARG A 201 -5.79 12.47 -14.49
CA ARG A 201 -4.55 12.64 -15.25
C ARG A 201 -4.06 11.31 -15.81
N LEU A 202 -4.06 10.25 -15.00
CA LEU A 202 -3.60 8.93 -15.41
C LEU A 202 -4.54 8.28 -16.43
N GLU A 203 -5.86 8.40 -16.26
CA GLU A 203 -6.84 7.88 -17.21
C GLU A 203 -6.74 8.54 -18.60
N ASN A 204 -6.29 9.79 -18.64
CA ASN A 204 -6.07 10.52 -19.90
C ASN A 204 -4.63 10.36 -20.46
N ASN A 205 -3.79 9.52 -19.83
CA ASN A 205 -2.41 9.31 -20.28
C ASN A 205 -2.37 8.39 -21.50
N THR A 206 -1.91 8.91 -22.64
CA THR A 206 -1.84 8.13 -23.88
C THR A 206 -0.79 7.01 -23.82
N CYS A 207 0.22 7.12 -22.96
CA CYS A 207 1.25 6.09 -22.76
C CYS A 207 0.71 4.80 -22.12
N THR A 208 -0.49 4.84 -21.53
CA THR A 208 -1.15 3.70 -20.89
C THR A 208 -2.46 3.30 -21.60
N SER A 209 -2.67 3.81 -22.82
CA SER A 209 -3.94 3.67 -23.57
C SER A 209 -4.38 2.24 -23.87
N ASN A 210 -3.45 1.28 -23.87
CA ASN A 210 -3.77 -0.14 -24.09
C ASN A 210 -3.94 -0.94 -22.79
N THR A 211 -3.82 -0.29 -21.63
CA THR A 211 -4.03 -0.90 -20.33
C THR A 211 -5.35 -0.44 -19.73
N THR A 212 -6.16 -1.39 -19.29
CA THR A 212 -7.46 -1.13 -18.67
C THR A 212 -7.38 -1.31 -17.16
N VAL A 213 -8.15 -0.50 -16.43
CA VAL A 213 -8.37 -0.65 -15.00
C VAL A 213 -9.86 -0.70 -14.76
N GLU A 214 -10.38 -1.82 -14.26
CA GLU A 214 -11.81 -2.04 -14.09
C GLU A 214 -12.14 -2.66 -12.72
N PRO A 215 -13.37 -2.52 -12.20
CA PRO A 215 -13.83 -3.30 -11.07
C PRO A 215 -13.77 -4.81 -11.38
N LEU A 216 -13.30 -5.61 -10.43
CA LEU A 216 -13.52 -7.05 -10.47
C LEU A 216 -15.02 -7.31 -10.24
N VAL A 217 -15.70 -7.89 -11.23
CA VAL A 217 -17.12 -8.28 -11.12
C VAL A 217 -17.19 -9.81 -11.13
N LEU A 218 -17.37 -10.41 -9.96
CA LEU A 218 -17.44 -11.87 -9.81
C LEU A 218 -18.84 -12.47 -10.08
N GLY A 219 -19.81 -11.64 -10.49
CA GLY A 219 -21.26 -11.91 -10.56
C GLY A 219 -21.78 -13.05 -11.44
N ASN A 220 -21.03 -14.13 -11.67
CA ASN A 220 -21.51 -15.42 -12.18
C ASN A 220 -20.76 -16.65 -11.65
N LEU A 221 -19.95 -16.52 -10.58
CA LEU A 221 -19.36 -17.67 -9.89
C LEU A 221 -19.94 -17.71 -8.47
N GLY A 222 -20.72 -18.76 -8.20
CA GLY A 222 -21.56 -18.89 -7.01
C GLY A 222 -20.84 -18.57 -5.70
N THR A 223 -21.54 -17.82 -4.85
CA THR A 223 -21.11 -17.44 -3.50
C THR A 223 -20.88 -18.69 -2.64
N CYS A 224 -19.66 -18.86 -2.12
CA CYS A 224 -19.38 -19.78 -1.02
C CYS A 224 -19.31 -18.99 0.28
N ASP A 225 -20.43 -18.93 1.00
CA ASP A 225 -20.46 -18.47 2.39
C ASP A 225 -19.80 -19.53 3.28
N ILE A 226 -18.71 -19.16 3.97
CA ILE A 226 -18.04 -20.06 4.92
C ILE A 226 -17.48 -19.27 6.10
N SER A 227 -18.14 -19.46 7.25
CA SER A 227 -17.70 -19.02 8.56
C SER A 227 -16.64 -19.95 9.17
N ALA A 228 -15.78 -19.34 10.00
CA ALA A 228 -14.87 -19.92 11.00
C ALA A 228 -13.54 -20.56 10.55
N ASN A 229 -12.43 -19.80 10.68
CA ASN A 229 -11.20 -20.12 11.45
C ASN A 229 -9.87 -19.74 10.76
N ARG A 230 -9.28 -18.64 11.26
CA ARG A 230 -7.90 -18.34 11.73
C ARG A 230 -6.65 -18.84 11.01
N PHE A 231 -5.84 -17.86 10.59
CA PHE A 231 -4.40 -17.70 10.90
C PHE A 231 -4.13 -16.18 11.03
N SER A 232 -3.41 -15.69 12.05
CA SER A 232 -3.43 -14.25 12.41
C SER A 232 -2.16 -13.45 12.14
N ASP A 233 -1.03 -14.08 11.79
CA ASP A 233 0.29 -13.44 12.02
C ASP A 233 1.15 -13.26 10.76
N GLN A 234 0.59 -13.35 9.55
CA GLN A 234 1.27 -12.99 8.30
C GLN A 234 0.47 -11.92 7.56
N PHE A 235 1.11 -10.87 7.05
CA PHE A 235 0.41 -9.70 6.48
C PHE A 235 -0.64 -10.09 5.42
N ASN A 236 -0.25 -10.90 4.43
CA ASN A 236 -1.16 -11.40 3.37
C ASN A 236 -2.31 -12.27 3.90
N ILE A 237 -2.15 -12.91 5.06
CA ILE A 237 -3.21 -13.68 5.71
C ILE A 237 -4.07 -12.76 6.58
N ALA A 238 -3.46 -11.78 7.24
CA ALA A 238 -4.12 -10.85 8.14
C ALA A 238 -5.01 -9.84 7.40
N LEU A 239 -4.67 -9.49 6.15
CA LEU A 239 -5.45 -8.61 5.29
C LEU A 239 -6.86 -9.17 5.03
N ASN A 240 -6.96 -10.44 4.64
CA ASN A 240 -8.24 -11.16 4.48
C ASN A 240 -8.14 -12.60 4.99
N GLN A 241 -8.37 -12.78 6.29
CA GLN A 241 -8.23 -14.06 6.96
C GLN A 241 -9.22 -15.11 6.46
N GLN A 242 -10.39 -14.69 5.99
CA GLN A 242 -11.42 -15.60 5.47
C GLN A 242 -11.02 -16.16 4.11
N ALA A 243 -10.58 -15.30 3.18
CA ALA A 243 -10.11 -15.72 1.87
C ALA A 243 -8.89 -16.64 1.96
N ALA A 244 -7.86 -16.24 2.74
CA ALA A 244 -6.66 -17.05 2.94
C ALA A 244 -6.99 -18.46 3.46
N LYS A 245 -7.92 -18.55 4.41
CA LYS A 245 -8.40 -19.83 4.94
C LYS A 245 -9.08 -20.70 3.88
N ILE A 246 -9.98 -20.13 3.08
CA ILE A 246 -10.70 -20.88 2.04
C ILE A 246 -9.69 -21.48 1.07
N VAL A 247 -8.77 -20.67 0.55
CA VAL A 247 -7.74 -21.09 -0.40
C VAL A 247 -6.88 -22.20 0.19
N LEU A 248 -6.39 -22.03 1.42
CA LEU A 248 -5.57 -23.04 2.10
C LEU A 248 -6.35 -24.34 2.38
N SER A 249 -7.65 -24.26 2.68
CA SER A 249 -8.49 -25.44 2.94
C SER A 249 -8.87 -26.21 1.67
N ARG A 250 -8.88 -25.54 0.51
CA ARG A 250 -9.24 -26.10 -0.79
C ARG A 250 -8.03 -26.29 -1.71
N HIS A 251 -6.81 -26.27 -1.17
CA HIS A 251 -5.57 -26.35 -1.94
C HIS A 251 -5.49 -27.58 -2.88
N ALA A 252 -6.15 -28.68 -2.52
CA ALA A 252 -6.20 -29.91 -3.33
C ALA A 252 -7.07 -29.79 -4.60
N GLU A 253 -7.88 -28.73 -4.73
CA GLU A 253 -8.69 -28.47 -5.91
C GLU A 253 -7.91 -27.74 -7.01
N PHE A 254 -6.73 -27.19 -6.69
CA PHE A 254 -5.86 -26.54 -7.66
C PHE A 254 -5.00 -27.58 -8.38
N ALA A 255 -4.73 -27.35 -9.66
CA ALA A 255 -3.83 -28.21 -10.45
C ALA A 255 -2.41 -28.28 -9.86
N GLU A 256 -1.96 -27.17 -9.25
CA GLU A 256 -0.74 -27.06 -8.48
C GLU A 256 -0.95 -25.98 -7.41
N PHE A 257 -0.50 -26.24 -6.17
CA PHE A 257 -0.60 -25.29 -5.07
C PHE A 257 0.69 -25.28 -4.26
N THR A 258 1.38 -24.13 -4.28
CA THR A 258 2.65 -23.95 -3.59
C THR A 258 2.52 -22.81 -2.59
N VAL A 259 2.77 -23.12 -1.33
CA VAL A 259 2.93 -22.10 -0.29
C VAL A 259 4.43 -21.85 -0.13
N VAL A 260 4.83 -20.58 -0.18
CA VAL A 260 6.19 -20.15 0.12
C VAL A 260 6.17 -19.41 1.45
N PRO A 261 6.52 -20.07 2.57
CA PRO A 261 6.54 -19.43 3.87
C PRO A 261 7.57 -18.30 3.94
N SER A 262 7.32 -17.28 4.76
CA SER A 262 8.24 -16.14 4.93
C SER A 262 9.67 -16.58 5.32
N HIS A 263 9.82 -17.64 6.12
CA HIS A 263 11.15 -18.13 6.52
C HIS A 263 11.96 -18.70 5.34
N THR A 264 11.31 -19.15 4.27
CA THR A 264 11.98 -19.66 3.06
C THR A 264 12.60 -18.53 2.25
N VAL A 265 11.99 -17.33 2.29
CA VAL A 265 12.46 -16.16 1.55
C VAL A 265 13.35 -15.24 2.38
N GLN A 266 13.38 -15.41 3.70
CA GLN A 266 14.24 -14.61 4.61
C GLN A 266 15.74 -14.72 4.32
N SER A 267 16.20 -15.80 3.68
CA SER A 267 17.60 -15.99 3.30
C SER A 267 17.91 -15.53 1.88
N ILE A 268 16.92 -15.04 1.13
CA ILE A 268 17.13 -14.54 -0.23
C ILE A 268 17.55 -13.09 -0.14
N GLU A 269 18.79 -12.81 -0.51
CA GLU A 269 19.30 -11.45 -0.65
C GLU A 269 19.02 -10.94 -2.07
N TYR A 270 18.52 -9.72 -2.16
CA TYR A 270 18.38 -9.00 -3.42
C TYR A 270 19.07 -7.64 -3.29
N SER A 271 19.58 -7.18 -4.43
CA SER A 271 20.25 -5.89 -4.56
C SER A 271 19.23 -4.85 -5.05
N ALA A 272 19.22 -3.65 -4.46
CA ALA A 272 18.35 -2.56 -4.91
C ALA A 272 18.63 -2.20 -6.38
N LEU A 273 19.91 -2.23 -6.77
CA LEU A 273 20.33 -1.99 -8.16
C LEU A 273 19.84 -3.10 -9.10
N GLY A 274 19.92 -4.37 -8.68
CA GLY A 274 19.40 -5.50 -9.44
C GLY A 274 17.89 -5.42 -9.68
N LEU A 275 17.12 -5.04 -8.65
CA LEU A 275 15.68 -4.83 -8.80
C LEU A 275 15.37 -3.66 -9.74
N LYS A 276 16.11 -2.54 -9.65
CA LYS A 276 15.99 -1.44 -10.62
C LYS A 276 16.23 -1.92 -12.04
N HIS A 277 17.29 -2.69 -12.29
CA HIS A 277 17.56 -3.19 -13.64
C HIS A 277 16.44 -4.11 -14.17
N ALA A 278 15.79 -4.88 -13.29
CA ALA A 278 14.71 -5.77 -13.68
C ALA A 278 13.36 -5.05 -13.87
N GLY A 279 13.03 -4.07 -13.03
CA GLY A 279 11.71 -3.44 -12.97
C GLY A 279 11.65 -1.97 -13.44
N GLY A 280 12.77 -1.39 -13.86
CA GLY A 280 12.83 -0.05 -14.45
C GLY A 280 12.59 1.09 -13.46
N GLN A 281 12.11 2.23 -13.98
CA GLN A 281 11.94 3.45 -13.18
C GLN A 281 10.83 3.32 -12.13
N CYS A 282 9.75 2.59 -12.46
CA CYS A 282 8.69 2.31 -11.49
C CYS A 282 9.21 1.57 -10.26
N MET A 283 10.09 0.59 -10.47
CA MET A 283 10.73 -0.15 -9.38
C MET A 283 11.65 0.75 -8.55
N GLU A 284 12.50 1.55 -9.20
CA GLU A 284 13.42 2.46 -8.51
C GLU A 284 12.69 3.42 -7.58
N LYS A 285 11.61 4.07 -8.06
CA LYS A 285 10.81 4.99 -7.25
C LYS A 285 10.21 4.31 -6.03
N ARG A 286 9.68 3.09 -6.21
CA ARG A 286 9.08 2.30 -5.14
C ARG A 286 10.10 1.93 -4.07
N ILE A 287 11.29 1.48 -4.48
CA ILE A 287 12.38 1.13 -3.56
C ILE A 287 12.87 2.35 -2.77
N LEU A 288 13.08 3.47 -3.46
CA LEU A 288 13.54 4.71 -2.82
C LEU A 288 12.55 5.21 -1.76
N GLY A 289 11.24 5.12 -2.03
CA GLY A 289 10.21 5.51 -1.08
C GLY A 289 10.06 4.52 0.08
N PHE A 290 9.95 3.23 -0.23
CA PHE A 290 9.59 2.21 0.74
C PHE A 290 10.79 1.71 1.55
N ASN A 291 11.87 1.27 0.89
CA ASN A 291 13.03 0.67 1.56
C ASN A 291 14.05 1.72 2.02
N CYS A 292 14.26 2.77 1.21
CA CYS A 292 15.26 3.81 1.53
C CYS A 292 14.67 5.01 2.27
N HIS A 293 13.36 5.03 2.51
CA HIS A 293 12.62 6.09 3.21
C HIS A 293 12.92 7.51 2.69
N GLN A 294 13.16 7.65 1.39
CA GLN A 294 13.43 8.94 0.78
C GLN A 294 12.16 9.79 0.69
N GLU A 295 12.34 11.11 0.86
CA GLU A 295 11.23 12.04 0.71
C GLU A 295 10.68 12.00 -0.73
N PRO A 296 9.36 11.88 -0.92
CA PRO A 296 8.78 11.78 -2.26
C PRO A 296 9.18 12.92 -3.18
N VAL A 297 9.33 14.15 -2.66
CA VAL A 297 9.77 15.30 -3.47
C VAL A 297 11.17 15.10 -4.05
N LYS A 298 12.10 14.48 -3.30
CA LYS A 298 13.46 14.18 -3.76
C LYS A 298 13.44 13.12 -4.84
N ILE A 299 12.58 12.10 -4.69
CA ILE A 299 12.39 11.02 -5.66
C ILE A 299 11.87 11.59 -6.99
N VAL A 300 10.73 12.31 -6.96
CA VAL A 300 10.05 12.78 -8.18
C VAL A 300 10.77 13.95 -8.87
N THR A 301 11.77 14.56 -8.22
CA THR A 301 12.65 15.57 -8.81
C THR A 301 14.04 15.01 -9.17
N ASN A 302 14.23 13.70 -9.09
CA ASN A 302 15.48 12.99 -9.41
C ASN A 302 16.71 13.51 -8.63
N GLN A 303 16.51 13.97 -7.39
CA GLN A 303 17.61 14.36 -6.49
C GLN A 303 18.27 13.15 -5.82
N VAL A 304 17.60 12.00 -5.86
CA VAL A 304 18.05 10.72 -5.32
C VAL A 304 17.88 9.66 -6.39
N SER A 305 18.81 8.69 -6.42
CA SER A 305 18.76 7.54 -7.33
C SER A 305 19.43 6.35 -6.69
N ILE A 306 19.03 5.14 -7.08
CA ILE A 306 19.65 3.91 -6.57
C ILE A 306 21.11 3.85 -7.03
N GLU A 307 21.39 4.07 -8.31
CA GLU A 307 22.75 3.98 -8.88
C GLU A 307 23.76 4.92 -8.20
N GLY A 308 23.32 6.08 -7.70
CA GLY A 308 24.20 7.07 -7.09
C GLY A 308 24.44 6.86 -5.59
N GLN A 309 23.38 6.60 -4.83
CA GLN A 309 23.40 6.68 -3.36
C GLN A 309 23.15 5.34 -2.66
N TYR A 310 22.60 4.37 -3.39
CA TYR A 310 22.19 3.06 -2.87
C TYR A 310 22.64 1.93 -3.82
N SER A 311 23.74 2.14 -4.55
CA SER A 311 24.39 1.09 -5.31
C SER A 311 25.00 0.14 -4.30
N ASP A 312 24.46 -1.08 -4.25
CA ASP A 312 24.85 -2.11 -3.28
C ASP A 312 26.37 -2.35 -3.25
#